data_AF-A0A356F4G2-F1
#
_entry.id   AF-A0A356F4G2-F1
#
_cell.length_a   1.000
_cell.length_b   1.000
_cell.length_c   1.000
_cell.angle_alpha   90.00
_cell.angle_beta   90.00
_cell.angle_gamma   90.00
#
_symmetry.space_group_name_H-M   'P 1'
#
loop_
_entity.id
_entity.type
_entity.pdbx_description
1 polymer ?
#
loop_
_entity_poly.entity_id
_entity_poly.type
_entity_poly.pdbx_seq_one_letter_code
_entity_poly.pdbx_strand_id
1 'polypeptide(L)'
;VWVVMAYIDRGSSFRNETQMLRDSLNRVIFPDSNGNAATKMIADAIKAQVSELKETTRDVCAQADVIKRDLSDRIAEMKSLAGELDTYSSQTMQELNSEIKKLVENFTFVAEKAASTTADFRVNTMQIREDSEQLSQIMKPMVNEMVTAAENIKEVVNVNNENIEKAQAQLNNYSESSQLAIGKIIESWAEKGENLEKTFLRTAENCEELFHRLDSGISHIENSINEQKTVVEQQSAILDKNSGYLDKKLGEYGKLISLEVEAMIERSNTLEQNIQAQMKSIKEASQQTEEIFGRLGSDISDKRQLLETEGSRMVNNIHLTVGNLGEEVARLQEFYKNTQDKNGELGKVFSSIAQTLKEMEDGLLASVNNFSSKAGGVVDKFNEVNSLVSGNIGKLSETADSITDQSKTNAGLLIEQDEYVNKSLASLKQISSQIALLNKDMSAAAGTVGKTLAAYENKMSAFSKVMGEHLSSLNENYDKTKKQYDEFNQKFKVASIDSFMKNSADIISELETISIDINSIFNKTGDDEVLWKKYYEGDHSVFVRYLSKNMTKKEVVAVREDYEKKPDFRVVVDKYLDDFNSLIEAARSNNRASTLLALISGSDIGKVYYILSRALGKVN
;
A
#
# COMPACT_ATOMS: atom_id res chain seq x y z
N VAL A 1 49.95 28.31 29.53
CA VAL A 1 50.27 29.73 29.85
C VAL A 1 50.07 30.02 31.34
N TRP A 2 48.90 29.76 31.93
CA TRP A 2 48.64 29.98 33.37
C TRP A 2 49.60 29.25 34.33
N VAL A 3 49.94 27.98 34.07
CA VAL A 3 50.92 27.22 34.88
C VAL A 3 52.34 27.78 34.76
N VAL A 4 52.71 28.30 33.58
CA VAL A 4 54.02 28.91 33.34
C VAL A 4 54.09 30.30 34.00
N MET A 5 53.00 31.07 33.96
CA MET A 5 52.88 32.32 34.73
C MET A 5 52.98 32.07 36.23
N ALA A 6 52.26 31.07 36.76
CA ALA A 6 52.37 30.70 38.19
C ALA A 6 53.80 30.24 38.57
N TYR A 7 54.51 29.56 37.66
CA TYR A 7 55.90 29.15 37.89
C TYR A 7 56.88 30.32 37.86
N ILE A 8 56.68 31.29 36.95
CA ILE A 8 57.51 32.50 36.84
C ILE A 8 57.26 33.44 38.02
N ASP A 9 56.00 33.64 38.39
CA ASP A 9 55.60 34.53 39.49
C ASP A 9 56.14 33.99 40.83
N ARG A 10 56.00 32.68 41.06
CA ARG A 10 56.56 31.98 42.24
C ARG A 10 58.08 31.96 42.24
N GLY A 11 58.72 31.86 41.07
CA GLY A 11 60.18 31.94 40.94
C GLY A 11 60.73 33.33 41.27
N SER A 12 59.98 34.38 40.95
CA SER A 12 60.35 35.76 41.29
C SER A 12 60.21 36.04 42.80
N SER A 13 59.12 35.55 43.41
CA SER A 13 58.88 35.65 44.86
C SER A 13 59.97 34.94 45.66
N PHE A 14 60.31 33.71 45.27
CA PHE A 14 61.35 32.93 45.94
C PHE A 14 62.70 33.64 45.90
N ARG A 15 63.05 34.26 44.77
CA ARG A 15 64.33 34.94 44.59
C ARG A 15 64.45 36.20 45.45
N ASN A 16 63.35 36.93 45.61
CA ASN A 16 63.27 38.11 46.46
C ASN A 16 63.36 37.74 47.95
N GLU A 17 62.67 36.66 48.36
CA GLU A 17 62.72 36.14 49.73
C GLU A 17 64.08 35.53 50.08
N THR A 18 64.74 34.84 49.14
CA THR A 18 66.10 34.30 49.38
C THR A 18 67.12 35.43 49.58
N GLN A 19 66.90 36.58 48.94
CA GLN A 19 67.74 37.78 49.11
C GLN A 19 67.54 38.38 50.50
N MET A 20 66.29 38.49 50.98
CA MET A 20 65.99 38.90 52.36
C MET A 20 66.52 37.91 53.40
N LEU A 21 66.44 36.60 53.15
CA LEU A 21 66.99 35.57 54.03
C LEU A 21 68.53 35.67 54.10
N ARG A 22 69.19 35.96 52.97
CA ARG A 22 70.64 36.16 52.87
C ARG A 22 71.11 37.43 53.57
N ASP A 23 70.39 38.54 53.42
CA ASP A 23 70.69 39.80 54.12
C ASP A 23 70.45 39.68 55.63
N SER A 24 69.46 38.88 56.03
CA SER A 24 69.20 38.55 57.44
C SER A 24 70.27 37.61 58.01
N LEU A 25 70.75 36.63 57.24
CA LEU A 25 71.86 35.75 57.63
C LEU A 25 73.19 36.50 57.78
N ASN A 26 73.46 37.48 56.89
CA ASN A 26 74.66 38.31 56.98
C ASN A 26 74.68 39.18 58.26
N ARG A 27 73.52 39.53 58.81
CA ARG A 27 73.40 40.28 60.06
C ARG A 27 73.67 39.43 61.32
N VAL A 28 73.70 38.11 61.22
CA VAL A 28 73.93 37.17 62.34
C VAL A 28 75.42 36.91 62.59
N ILE A 29 76.31 37.25 61.63
CA ILE A 29 77.75 36.97 61.72
C ILE A 29 78.47 37.93 62.71
N PHE A 30 77.82 39.02 63.15
CA PHE A 30 78.33 39.93 64.20
C PHE A 30 77.26 40.18 65.29
N PRO A 31 77.39 39.56 66.47
CA PRO A 31 76.38 39.68 67.52
C PRO A 31 76.57 40.97 68.33
N ASP A 32 75.77 41.99 68.03
CA ASP A 32 75.42 43.02 69.01
C ASP A 32 74.38 42.46 70.01
N SER A 33 74.25 43.07 71.18
CA SER A 33 73.42 42.63 72.33
C SER A 33 71.93 42.26 72.05
N ASN A 34 71.43 42.38 70.82
CA ASN A 34 70.08 42.03 70.36
C ASN A 34 69.97 40.75 69.48
N GLY A 35 71.05 39.99 69.26
CA GLY A 35 71.05 38.81 68.36
C GLY A 35 70.05 37.67 68.70
N ASN A 36 69.61 37.57 69.96
CA ASN A 36 68.64 36.56 70.38
C ASN A 36 67.20 36.86 69.92
N ALA A 37 66.80 38.13 69.87
CA ALA A 37 65.45 38.49 69.44
C ALA A 37 65.26 38.29 67.92
N ALA A 38 66.27 38.63 67.14
CA ALA A 38 66.26 38.48 65.67
C ALA A 38 66.15 37.00 65.24
N THR A 39 66.91 36.11 65.89
CA THR A 39 66.90 34.66 65.57
C THR A 39 65.55 34.01 65.86
N LYS A 40 64.85 34.41 66.94
CA LYS A 40 63.52 33.89 67.28
C LYS A 40 62.44 34.34 66.30
N MET A 41 62.44 35.62 65.90
CA MET A 41 61.49 36.14 64.91
C MET A 41 61.62 35.43 63.56
N ILE A 42 62.85 35.11 63.14
CA ILE A 42 63.11 34.34 61.91
C ILE A 42 62.57 32.90 62.04
N ALA A 43 62.78 32.24 63.18
CA ALA A 43 62.27 30.88 63.41
C ALA A 43 60.73 30.81 63.37
N ASP A 44 60.04 31.77 63.99
CA ASP A 44 58.58 31.84 63.99
C ASP A 44 58.02 32.17 62.59
N ALA A 45 58.68 33.04 61.83
CA ALA A 45 58.31 33.36 60.45
C ALA A 45 58.45 32.15 59.51
N ILE A 46 59.56 31.39 59.60
CA ILE A 46 59.75 30.18 58.80
C ILE A 46 58.67 29.13 59.15
N LYS A 47 58.29 29.00 60.42
CA LYS A 47 57.26 28.06 60.86
C LYS A 47 55.88 28.38 60.29
N ALA A 48 55.51 29.66 60.27
CA ALA A 48 54.26 30.13 59.66
C ALA A 48 54.24 29.84 58.14
N GLN A 49 55.32 30.18 57.43
CA GLN A 49 55.46 29.90 56.00
C GLN A 49 55.39 28.41 55.65
N VAL A 50 56.01 27.54 56.46
CA VAL A 50 55.93 26.08 56.25
C VAL A 50 54.50 25.56 56.42
N SER A 51 53.71 26.14 57.33
CA SER A 51 52.31 25.76 57.53
C SER A 51 51.44 26.16 56.35
N GLU A 52 51.57 27.41 55.88
CA GLU A 52 50.83 27.93 54.73
C GLU A 52 51.17 27.17 53.43
N LEU A 53 52.45 26.82 53.26
CA LEU A 53 52.92 26.02 52.12
C LEU A 53 52.31 24.60 52.14
N LYS A 54 52.15 23.99 53.32
CA LYS A 54 51.52 22.66 53.46
C LYS A 54 50.04 22.69 53.11
N GLU A 55 49.31 23.71 53.54
CA GLU A 55 47.88 23.88 53.22
C GLU A 55 47.67 24.08 51.72
N THR A 56 48.42 25.02 51.13
CA THR A 56 48.37 25.27 49.68
C THR A 56 48.73 24.01 48.86
N THR A 57 49.69 23.21 49.34
CA THR A 57 50.06 21.95 48.67
C THR A 57 48.93 20.93 48.72
N ARG A 58 48.25 20.81 49.86
CA ARG A 58 47.14 19.88 50.03
C ARG A 58 46.00 20.20 49.06
N ASP A 59 45.71 21.48 48.87
CA ASP A 59 44.69 21.93 47.92
C ASP A 59 45.10 21.67 46.46
N VAL A 60 46.38 21.85 46.12
CA VAL A 60 46.91 21.50 44.78
C VAL A 60 46.80 20.00 44.50
N CYS A 61 47.11 19.13 45.47
CA CYS A 61 46.93 17.68 45.33
C CYS A 61 45.45 17.31 45.15
N ALA A 62 44.56 17.89 45.96
CA ALA A 62 43.12 17.63 45.86
C ALA A 62 42.54 18.06 44.51
N GLN A 63 42.93 19.24 44.00
CA GLN A 63 42.52 19.70 42.68
C GLN A 63 43.05 18.79 41.56
N ALA A 64 44.26 18.27 41.71
CA ALA A 64 44.86 17.44 40.69
C ALA A 64 44.27 16.01 40.63
N ASP A 65 43.81 15.46 41.76
CA ASP A 65 43.02 14.24 41.79
C ASP A 65 41.67 14.42 41.08
N VAL A 66 41.01 15.57 41.27
CA VAL A 66 39.78 15.92 40.54
C VAL A 66 40.04 15.98 39.03
N ILE A 67 41.12 16.64 38.61
CA ILE A 67 41.52 16.71 37.19
C ILE A 67 41.77 15.31 36.62
N LYS A 68 42.49 14.46 37.35
CA LYS A 68 42.79 13.09 36.92
C LYS A 68 41.52 12.24 36.74
N ARG A 69 40.55 12.38 37.65
CA ARG A 69 39.28 11.68 37.58
C ARG A 69 38.44 12.13 36.38
N ASP A 70 38.24 13.45 36.23
CA ASP A 70 37.47 14.03 35.13
C ASP A 70 38.05 13.65 33.76
N LEU A 71 39.37 13.66 33.63
CA LEU A 71 40.05 13.28 32.39
C LEU A 71 39.92 11.78 32.09
N SER A 72 39.86 10.93 33.10
CA SER A 72 39.61 9.48 32.94
C SER A 72 38.17 9.20 32.51
N ASP A 73 37.21 9.90 33.11
CA ASP A 73 35.78 9.79 32.77
C ASP A 73 35.54 10.24 31.32
N ARG A 74 36.14 11.37 30.91
CA ARG A 74 36.12 11.87 29.51
C ARG A 74 36.71 10.89 28.49
N ILE A 75 37.82 10.23 28.83
CA ILE A 75 38.47 9.21 27.99
C ILE A 75 37.54 8.00 27.79
N ALA A 76 36.83 7.58 28.84
CA ALA A 76 35.89 6.47 28.80
C ALA A 76 34.65 6.80 27.96
N GLU A 77 34.06 8.00 28.16
CA GLU A 77 32.94 8.50 27.35
C GLU A 77 33.29 8.54 25.86
N MET A 78 34.44 9.13 25.49
CA MET A 78 34.88 9.18 24.08
C MET A 78 35.10 7.79 23.47
N LYS A 79 35.56 6.82 24.27
CA LYS A 79 35.74 5.44 23.79
C LYS A 79 34.40 4.75 23.53
N SER A 80 33.42 4.94 24.40
CA SER A 80 32.05 4.42 24.19
C SER A 80 31.44 5.03 22.94
N LEU A 81 31.54 6.36 22.80
CA LEU A 81 30.96 7.10 21.68
C LEU A 81 31.58 6.68 20.33
N ALA A 82 32.89 6.39 20.31
CA ALA A 82 33.55 5.84 19.12
C ALA A 82 33.06 4.43 18.76
N GLY A 83 32.82 3.57 19.76
CA GLY A 83 32.30 2.22 19.55
C GLY A 83 30.84 2.18 19.09
N GLU A 84 30.01 3.05 19.67
CA GLU A 84 28.61 3.25 19.25
C GLU A 84 28.55 3.79 17.83
N LEU A 85 29.38 4.77 17.48
CA LEU A 85 29.45 5.34 16.14
C LEU A 85 29.87 4.29 15.09
N ASP A 86 30.85 3.44 15.39
CA ASP A 86 31.31 2.38 14.48
C ASP A 86 30.24 1.30 14.28
N THR A 87 29.56 0.90 15.36
CA THR A 87 28.48 -0.10 15.32
C THR A 87 27.29 0.42 14.52
N TYR A 88 26.83 1.64 14.84
CA TYR A 88 25.71 2.28 14.15
C TYR A 88 26.03 2.47 12.66
N SER A 89 27.23 2.96 12.34
CA SER A 89 27.67 3.15 10.95
C SER A 89 27.72 1.84 10.15
N SER A 90 28.19 0.75 10.76
CA SER A 90 28.29 -0.56 10.10
C SER A 90 26.93 -1.20 9.87
N GLN A 91 26.05 -1.14 10.88
CA GLN A 91 24.71 -1.73 10.78
C GLN A 91 23.85 -0.99 9.75
N THR A 92 23.85 0.35 9.78
CA THR A 92 23.13 1.15 8.79
C THR A 92 23.63 0.89 7.36
N MET A 93 24.91 0.57 7.16
CA MET A 93 25.47 0.21 5.84
C MET A 93 24.86 -1.08 5.28
N GLN A 94 24.78 -2.13 6.10
CA GLN A 94 24.24 -3.41 5.66
C GLN A 94 22.74 -3.31 5.34
N GLU A 95 21.99 -2.64 6.20
CA GLU A 95 20.56 -2.43 6.01
C GLU A 95 20.29 -1.59 4.75
N LEU A 96 20.96 -0.45 4.60
CA LEU A 96 20.73 0.44 3.46
C LEU A 96 21.16 -0.21 2.12
N ASN A 97 22.30 -0.89 2.06
CA ASN A 97 22.77 -1.54 0.83
C ASN A 97 21.84 -2.71 0.45
N SER A 98 21.35 -3.46 1.44
CA SER A 98 20.35 -4.50 1.20
C SER A 98 19.04 -3.93 0.64
N GLU A 99 18.54 -2.82 1.21
CA GLU A 99 17.30 -2.19 0.75
C GLU A 99 17.45 -1.52 -0.63
N ILE A 100 18.58 -0.85 -0.91
CA ILE A 100 18.88 -0.29 -2.25
C ILE A 100 18.91 -1.42 -3.28
N LYS A 101 19.57 -2.54 -2.98
CA LYS A 101 19.65 -3.68 -3.89
C LYS A 101 18.27 -4.27 -4.20
N LYS A 102 17.43 -4.49 -3.17
CA LYS A 102 16.04 -4.95 -3.35
C LYS A 102 15.23 -3.97 -4.21
N LEU A 103 15.43 -2.67 -4.02
CA LEU A 103 14.71 -1.65 -4.77
C LEU A 103 15.11 -1.66 -6.25
N VAL A 104 16.40 -1.82 -6.57
CA VAL A 104 16.88 -1.99 -7.96
C VAL A 104 16.31 -3.27 -8.60
N GLU A 105 16.30 -4.38 -7.87
CA GLU A 105 15.72 -5.65 -8.35
C GLU A 105 14.21 -5.50 -8.66
N ASN A 106 13.45 -4.84 -7.78
CA ASN A 106 12.04 -4.56 -7.99
C ASN A 106 11.77 -3.68 -9.22
N PHE A 107 12.55 -2.60 -9.40
CA PHE A 107 12.41 -1.72 -10.57
C PHE A 107 12.72 -2.45 -11.88
N THR A 108 13.70 -3.36 -11.86
CA THR A 108 14.06 -4.19 -13.02
C THR A 108 12.95 -5.19 -13.35
N PHE A 109 12.42 -5.88 -12.33
CA PHE A 109 11.31 -6.81 -12.49
C PHE A 109 10.06 -6.15 -13.06
N VAL A 110 9.69 -4.97 -12.56
CA VAL A 110 8.53 -4.21 -13.05
C VAL A 110 8.72 -3.82 -14.51
N ALA A 111 9.92 -3.38 -14.91
CA ALA A 111 10.22 -3.05 -16.30
C ALA A 111 10.13 -4.27 -17.24
N GLU A 112 10.74 -5.41 -16.85
CA GLU A 112 10.66 -6.65 -17.63
C GLU A 112 9.21 -7.15 -17.76
N LYS A 113 8.44 -7.10 -16.67
CA LYS A 113 7.04 -7.54 -16.69
C LYS A 113 6.18 -6.65 -17.59
N ALA A 114 6.40 -5.33 -17.58
CA ALA A 114 5.73 -4.39 -18.47
C ALA A 114 6.07 -4.65 -19.95
N ALA A 115 7.34 -4.89 -20.27
CA ALA A 115 7.79 -5.21 -21.62
C ALA A 115 7.20 -6.54 -22.13
N SER A 116 7.24 -7.60 -21.32
CA SER A 116 6.65 -8.91 -21.65
C SER A 116 5.14 -8.81 -21.87
N THR A 117 4.42 -8.10 -21.01
CA THR A 117 2.95 -7.92 -21.15
C THR A 117 2.61 -7.19 -22.44
N THR A 118 3.41 -6.19 -22.83
CA THR A 118 3.24 -5.45 -24.10
C THR A 118 3.48 -6.35 -25.31
N ALA A 119 4.49 -7.22 -25.25
CA ALA A 119 4.78 -8.18 -26.31
C ALA A 119 3.64 -9.21 -26.48
N ASP A 120 3.15 -9.79 -25.39
CA ASP A 120 2.04 -10.75 -25.40
C ASP A 120 0.76 -10.11 -25.99
N PHE A 121 0.45 -8.89 -25.58
CA PHE A 121 -0.72 -8.16 -26.08
C PHE A 121 -0.60 -7.86 -27.59
N ARG A 122 0.61 -7.59 -28.09
CA ARG A 122 0.89 -7.40 -29.52
C ARG A 122 0.66 -8.68 -30.32
N VAL A 123 1.12 -9.83 -29.83
CA VAL A 123 0.91 -11.13 -30.47
C VAL A 123 -0.58 -11.46 -30.55
N ASN A 124 -1.31 -11.33 -29.44
CA ASN A 124 -2.75 -11.58 -29.43
C ASN A 124 -3.51 -10.66 -30.40
N THR A 125 -3.07 -9.42 -30.58
CA THR A 125 -3.69 -8.49 -31.54
C THR A 125 -3.42 -8.89 -32.99
N MET A 126 -2.21 -9.36 -33.30
CA MET A 126 -1.93 -9.91 -34.63
C MET A 126 -2.81 -11.12 -34.92
N GLN A 127 -3.01 -12.01 -33.93
CA GLN A 127 -3.92 -13.15 -34.07
C GLN A 127 -5.37 -12.70 -34.31
N ILE A 128 -5.89 -11.76 -33.52
CA ILE A 128 -7.25 -11.21 -33.70
C ILE A 128 -7.41 -10.61 -35.10
N ARG A 129 -6.38 -9.93 -35.63
CA ARG A 129 -6.40 -9.38 -36.98
C ARG A 129 -6.46 -10.47 -38.04
N GLU A 130 -5.65 -11.51 -37.90
CA GLU A 130 -5.63 -12.65 -38.83
C GLU A 130 -6.98 -13.39 -38.80
N ASP A 131 -7.50 -13.71 -37.61
CA ASP A 131 -8.81 -14.35 -37.45
C ASP A 131 -9.92 -13.49 -38.08
N SER A 132 -9.87 -12.16 -37.93
CA SER A 132 -10.83 -11.24 -38.55
C SER A 132 -10.74 -11.23 -40.07
N GLU A 133 -9.54 -11.31 -40.62
CA GLU A 133 -9.32 -11.33 -42.06
C GLU A 133 -9.81 -12.66 -42.67
N GLN A 134 -9.57 -13.78 -41.98
CA GLN A 134 -10.14 -15.08 -42.33
C GLN A 134 -11.68 -15.07 -42.26
N LEU A 135 -12.26 -14.50 -41.20
CA LEU A 135 -13.72 -14.44 -41.04
C LEU A 135 -14.36 -13.55 -42.12
N SER A 136 -13.70 -12.47 -42.53
CA SER A 136 -14.10 -11.66 -43.68
C SER A 136 -13.99 -12.44 -45.00
N GLN A 137 -12.94 -13.24 -45.19
CA GLN A 137 -12.78 -14.09 -46.38
C GLN A 137 -13.84 -15.20 -46.46
N ILE A 138 -14.35 -15.68 -45.33
CA ILE A 138 -15.43 -16.68 -45.29
C ILE A 138 -16.81 -16.03 -45.49
N MET A 139 -17.09 -14.90 -44.82
CA MET A 139 -18.41 -14.27 -44.89
C MET A 139 -18.74 -13.69 -46.27
N LYS A 140 -17.76 -13.10 -46.97
CA LYS A 140 -18.00 -12.49 -48.30
C LYS A 140 -18.56 -13.48 -49.34
N PRO A 141 -17.96 -14.65 -49.58
CA PRO A 141 -18.51 -15.63 -50.50
C PRO A 141 -19.83 -16.21 -50.01
N MET A 142 -20.02 -16.40 -48.70
CA MET A 142 -21.28 -16.87 -48.13
C MET A 142 -22.44 -15.90 -48.39
N VAL A 143 -22.20 -14.59 -48.24
CA VAL A 143 -23.19 -13.55 -48.61
C VAL A 143 -23.49 -13.60 -50.10
N ASN A 144 -22.46 -13.72 -50.95
CA ASN A 144 -22.66 -13.83 -52.40
C ASN A 144 -23.46 -15.08 -52.79
N GLU A 145 -23.13 -16.25 -52.25
CA GLU A 145 -23.89 -17.49 -52.50
C GLU A 145 -25.35 -17.36 -52.07
N MET A 146 -25.60 -16.70 -50.94
CA MET A 146 -26.95 -16.49 -50.43
C MET A 146 -27.75 -15.50 -51.29
N VAL A 147 -27.10 -14.46 -51.84
CA VAL A 147 -27.69 -13.55 -52.84
C VAL A 147 -28.00 -14.30 -54.13
N THR A 148 -27.05 -15.09 -54.66
CA THR A 148 -27.27 -15.90 -55.87
C THR A 148 -28.38 -16.92 -55.68
N ALA A 149 -28.45 -17.58 -54.52
CA ALA A 149 -29.53 -18.51 -54.19
C ALA A 149 -30.90 -17.80 -54.15
N ALA A 150 -30.96 -16.58 -53.63
CA ALA A 150 -32.18 -15.78 -53.62
C ALA A 150 -32.61 -15.36 -55.04
N GLU A 151 -31.66 -14.98 -55.91
CA GLU A 151 -31.92 -14.69 -57.31
C GLU A 151 -32.44 -15.93 -58.06
N ASN A 152 -31.83 -17.10 -57.85
CA ASN A 152 -32.30 -18.36 -58.43
C ASN A 152 -33.71 -18.73 -57.95
N ILE A 153 -34.01 -18.57 -56.66
CA ILE A 153 -35.36 -18.82 -56.13
C ILE A 153 -36.36 -17.86 -56.74
N LYS A 154 -36.02 -16.57 -56.88
CA LYS A 154 -36.87 -15.58 -57.54
C LYS A 154 -37.17 -15.95 -58.99
N GLU A 155 -36.17 -16.44 -59.72
CA GLU A 155 -36.37 -16.92 -61.09
C GLU A 155 -37.31 -18.13 -61.14
N VAL A 156 -37.12 -19.12 -60.25
CA VAL A 156 -38.02 -20.29 -60.14
C VAL A 156 -39.44 -19.88 -59.76
N VAL A 157 -39.60 -18.92 -58.84
CA VAL A 157 -40.92 -18.38 -58.46
C VAL A 157 -41.60 -17.74 -59.67
N ASN A 158 -40.90 -16.91 -60.42
CA ASN A 158 -41.45 -16.27 -61.63
C ASN A 158 -41.88 -17.30 -62.67
N VAL A 159 -41.03 -18.30 -62.97
CA VAL A 159 -41.34 -19.37 -63.92
C VAL A 159 -42.55 -20.19 -63.45
N ASN A 160 -42.64 -20.52 -62.16
CA ASN A 160 -43.80 -21.22 -61.62
C ASN A 160 -45.07 -20.37 -61.66
N ASN A 161 -44.98 -19.06 -61.42
CA ASN A 161 -46.14 -18.17 -61.50
C ASN A 161 -46.67 -18.10 -62.93
N GLU A 162 -45.79 -17.95 -63.92
CA GLU A 162 -46.17 -18.03 -65.34
C GLU A 162 -46.81 -19.38 -65.70
N ASN A 163 -46.29 -20.49 -65.18
CA ASN A 163 -46.84 -21.82 -65.43
C ASN A 163 -48.21 -22.01 -64.76
N ILE A 164 -48.42 -21.47 -63.56
CA ILE A 164 -49.71 -21.50 -62.86
C ILE A 164 -50.74 -20.67 -63.63
N GLU A 165 -50.38 -19.46 -64.08
CA GLU A 165 -51.27 -18.63 -64.92
C GLU A 165 -51.66 -19.37 -66.22
N LYS A 166 -50.68 -20.01 -66.88
CA LYS A 166 -50.94 -20.82 -68.09
C LYS A 166 -51.87 -22.01 -67.79
N ALA A 167 -51.64 -22.73 -66.69
CA ALA A 167 -52.48 -23.86 -66.29
C ALA A 167 -53.91 -23.42 -65.97
N GLN A 168 -54.07 -22.27 -65.31
CA GLN A 168 -55.36 -21.69 -64.95
C GLN A 168 -56.13 -21.24 -66.21
N ALA A 169 -55.44 -20.63 -67.18
CA ALA A 169 -56.03 -20.29 -68.48
C ALA A 169 -56.47 -21.54 -69.27
N GLN A 170 -55.66 -22.60 -69.27
CA GLN A 170 -56.02 -23.87 -69.91
C GLN A 170 -57.22 -24.56 -69.25
N LEU A 171 -57.28 -24.58 -67.92
CA LEU A 171 -58.41 -25.11 -67.15
C LEU A 171 -59.71 -24.35 -67.43
N ASN A 172 -59.65 -23.02 -67.50
CA ASN A 172 -60.80 -22.21 -67.86
C ASN A 172 -61.27 -22.49 -69.29
N ASN A 173 -60.35 -22.55 -70.26
CA ASN A 173 -60.69 -22.88 -71.65
C ASN A 173 -61.31 -24.29 -71.78
N TYR A 174 -60.80 -25.27 -71.01
CA TYR A 174 -61.36 -26.61 -70.98
C TYR A 174 -62.76 -26.63 -70.35
N SER A 175 -62.96 -25.87 -69.27
CA SER A 175 -64.25 -25.70 -68.61
C SER A 175 -65.30 -25.10 -69.56
N GLU A 176 -64.95 -24.03 -70.27
CA GLU A 176 -65.83 -23.33 -71.20
C GLU A 176 -66.16 -24.20 -72.44
N SER A 177 -65.15 -24.87 -72.99
CA SER A 177 -65.34 -25.81 -74.11
C SER A 177 -66.22 -27.00 -73.72
N SER A 178 -66.03 -27.53 -72.50
CA SER A 178 -66.85 -28.61 -71.95
C SER A 178 -68.29 -28.18 -71.71
N GLN A 179 -68.52 -26.96 -71.18
CA GLN A 179 -69.85 -26.35 -71.05
C GLN A 179 -70.59 -26.28 -72.38
N LEU A 180 -69.92 -25.78 -73.42
CA LEU A 180 -70.51 -25.66 -74.74
C LEU A 180 -70.86 -27.04 -75.33
N ALA A 181 -69.98 -28.03 -75.16
CA ALA A 181 -70.18 -29.38 -75.68
C ALA A 181 -71.32 -30.12 -74.95
N ILE A 182 -71.35 -30.08 -73.61
CA ILE A 182 -72.42 -30.72 -72.81
C ILE A 182 -73.76 -30.01 -73.06
N GLY A 183 -73.76 -28.68 -73.17
CA GLY A 183 -74.96 -27.91 -73.55
C GLY A 183 -75.55 -28.36 -74.88
N LYS A 184 -74.72 -28.50 -75.92
CA LYS A 184 -75.14 -29.03 -77.23
C LYS A 184 -75.67 -30.47 -77.16
N ILE A 185 -75.07 -31.31 -76.31
CA ILE A 185 -75.54 -32.70 -76.12
C ILE A 185 -76.93 -32.70 -75.47
N ILE A 186 -77.12 -31.92 -74.39
CA ILE A 186 -78.41 -31.80 -73.71
C ILE A 186 -79.48 -31.29 -74.67
N GLU A 187 -79.18 -30.26 -75.46
CA GLU A 187 -80.11 -29.68 -76.43
C GLU A 187 -80.48 -30.67 -77.54
N SER A 188 -79.48 -31.38 -78.10
CA SER A 188 -79.73 -32.42 -79.11
C SER A 188 -80.53 -33.61 -78.56
N TRP A 189 -80.31 -34.00 -77.31
CA TRP A 189 -81.05 -35.08 -76.67
C TRP A 189 -82.49 -34.67 -76.32
N ALA A 190 -82.70 -33.45 -75.88
CA ALA A 190 -84.04 -32.90 -75.68
C ALA A 190 -84.83 -32.85 -77.00
N GLU A 191 -84.21 -32.35 -78.08
CA GLU A 191 -84.83 -32.30 -79.42
C GLU A 191 -85.16 -33.69 -79.95
N LYS A 192 -84.23 -34.66 -79.80
CA LYS A 192 -84.48 -36.05 -80.20
C LYS A 192 -85.55 -36.73 -79.34
N GLY A 193 -85.59 -36.45 -78.04
CA GLY A 193 -86.61 -36.96 -77.13
C GLY A 193 -88.01 -36.46 -77.52
N GLU A 194 -88.14 -35.15 -77.77
CA GLU A 194 -89.40 -34.54 -78.20
C GLU A 194 -89.87 -35.08 -79.56
N ASN A 195 -88.95 -35.24 -80.52
CA ASN A 195 -89.28 -35.84 -81.82
C ASN A 195 -89.69 -37.31 -81.70
N LEU A 196 -89.06 -38.06 -80.80
CA LEU A 196 -89.41 -39.46 -80.54
C LEU A 196 -90.81 -39.56 -79.90
N GLU A 197 -91.12 -38.69 -78.95
CA GLU A 197 -92.44 -38.59 -78.31
C GLU A 197 -93.55 -38.21 -79.31
N LYS A 198 -93.31 -37.22 -80.17
CA LYS A 198 -94.26 -36.86 -81.25
C LYS A 198 -94.48 -38.01 -82.24
N THR A 199 -93.39 -38.70 -82.63
CA THR A 199 -93.48 -39.85 -83.54
C THR A 199 -94.24 -41.01 -82.86
N PHE A 200 -94.08 -41.17 -81.55
CA PHE A 200 -94.77 -42.17 -80.76
C PHE A 200 -96.28 -41.90 -80.69
N LEU A 201 -96.69 -40.68 -80.31
CA LEU A 201 -98.10 -40.29 -80.30
C LEU A 201 -98.74 -40.55 -81.67
N ARG A 202 -98.07 -40.16 -82.75
CA ARG A 202 -98.56 -40.41 -84.11
C ARG A 202 -98.62 -41.89 -84.48
N THR A 203 -97.70 -42.72 -84.00
CA THR A 203 -97.70 -44.16 -84.27
C THR A 203 -98.81 -44.86 -83.48
N ALA A 204 -99.05 -44.43 -82.23
CA ALA A 204 -100.16 -44.93 -81.41
C ALA A 204 -101.51 -44.59 -82.05
N GLU A 205 -101.71 -43.33 -82.49
CA GLU A 205 -102.89 -42.90 -83.24
C GLU A 205 -103.09 -43.72 -84.53
N ASN A 206 -102.02 -43.93 -85.31
CA ASN A 206 -102.10 -44.74 -86.53
C ASN A 206 -102.43 -46.22 -86.23
N CYS A 207 -101.93 -46.79 -85.14
CA CYS A 207 -102.28 -48.15 -84.72
C CYS A 207 -103.76 -48.23 -84.33
N GLU A 208 -104.27 -47.26 -83.57
CA GLU A 208 -105.68 -47.18 -83.21
C GLU A 208 -106.58 -47.01 -84.45
N GLU A 209 -106.16 -46.20 -85.43
CA GLU A 209 -106.86 -46.08 -86.72
C GLU A 209 -106.84 -47.40 -87.51
N LEU A 210 -105.71 -48.11 -87.55
CA LEU A 210 -105.61 -49.42 -88.18
C LEU A 210 -106.52 -50.46 -87.51
N PHE A 211 -106.63 -50.44 -86.17
CA PHE A 211 -107.59 -51.27 -85.44
C PHE A 211 -109.03 -50.97 -85.85
N HIS A 212 -109.42 -49.70 -85.86
CA HIS A 212 -110.77 -49.30 -86.28
C HIS A 212 -111.08 -49.72 -87.72
N ARG A 213 -110.11 -49.57 -88.64
CA ARG A 213 -110.27 -50.00 -90.03
C ARG A 213 -110.39 -51.53 -90.16
N LEU A 214 -109.60 -52.28 -89.41
CA LEU A 214 -109.68 -53.74 -89.39
C LEU A 214 -111.00 -54.23 -88.79
N ASP A 215 -111.46 -53.64 -87.69
CA ASP A 215 -112.71 -54.00 -87.03
C ASP A 215 -113.93 -53.70 -87.91
N SER A 216 -113.92 -52.55 -88.61
CA SER A 216 -114.91 -52.21 -89.61
C SER A 216 -114.89 -53.18 -90.81
N GLY A 217 -113.71 -53.55 -91.30
CA GLY A 217 -113.54 -54.53 -92.37
C GLY A 217 -114.04 -55.93 -91.99
N ILE A 218 -113.74 -56.38 -90.77
CA ILE A 218 -114.23 -57.64 -90.21
C ILE A 218 -115.76 -57.65 -90.13
N SER A 219 -116.36 -56.56 -89.62
CA SER A 219 -117.83 -56.43 -89.55
C SER A 219 -118.50 -56.51 -90.93
N HIS A 220 -117.88 -55.93 -91.97
CA HIS A 220 -118.37 -56.06 -93.34
C HIS A 220 -118.32 -57.49 -93.87
N ILE A 221 -117.24 -58.24 -93.55
CA ILE A 221 -117.10 -59.65 -93.95
C ILE A 221 -118.16 -60.52 -93.27
N GLU A 222 -118.37 -60.35 -91.96
CA GLU A 222 -119.40 -61.09 -91.21
C GLU A 222 -120.82 -60.86 -91.77
N ASN A 223 -121.16 -59.61 -92.12
CA ASN A 223 -122.45 -59.30 -92.71
C ASN A 223 -122.64 -59.96 -94.08
N SER A 224 -121.63 -59.89 -94.95
CA SER A 224 -121.66 -60.52 -96.29
C SER A 224 -121.85 -62.04 -96.23
N ILE A 225 -121.18 -62.69 -95.26
CA ILE A 225 -121.33 -64.13 -95.00
C ILE A 225 -122.78 -64.48 -94.61
N ASN A 226 -123.38 -63.72 -93.69
CA ASN A 226 -124.76 -63.96 -93.26
C ASN A 226 -125.79 -63.72 -94.37
N GLU A 227 -125.56 -62.73 -95.24
CA GLU A 227 -126.40 -62.51 -96.43
C GLU A 227 -126.33 -63.70 -97.38
N GLN A 228 -125.13 -64.21 -97.69
CA GLN A 228 -124.97 -65.38 -98.56
C GLN A 228 -125.63 -66.64 -98.00
N LYS A 229 -125.56 -66.87 -96.68
CA LYS A 229 -126.30 -67.97 -96.01
C LYS A 229 -127.81 -67.90 -96.31
N THR A 230 -128.39 -66.72 -96.17
CA THR A 230 -129.84 -66.50 -96.37
C THR A 230 -130.27 -66.73 -97.82
N VAL A 231 -129.45 -66.33 -98.81
CA VAL A 231 -129.73 -66.54 -100.23
C VAL A 231 -129.80 -68.03 -100.58
N VAL A 232 -128.92 -68.85 -100.02
CA VAL A 232 -128.90 -70.31 -100.26
C VAL A 232 -130.16 -70.98 -99.70
N GLU A 233 -130.60 -70.61 -98.49
CA GLU A 233 -131.84 -71.10 -97.89
C GLU A 233 -133.06 -70.75 -98.74
N GLN A 234 -133.12 -69.53 -99.28
CA GLN A 234 -134.21 -69.08 -100.16
C GLN A 234 -134.25 -69.87 -101.48
N GLN A 235 -133.11 -70.13 -102.12
CA GLN A 235 -133.06 -70.90 -103.36
C GLN A 235 -133.55 -72.34 -103.16
N SER A 236 -133.26 -72.95 -102.00
CA SER A 236 -133.79 -74.27 -101.63
C SER A 236 -135.33 -74.28 -101.57
N ALA A 237 -135.94 -73.28 -100.93
CA ALA A 237 -137.39 -73.18 -100.81
C ALA A 237 -138.11 -72.94 -102.16
N ILE A 238 -137.49 -72.20 -103.08
CA ILE A 238 -138.03 -71.95 -104.43
C ILE A 238 -138.07 -73.26 -105.25
N LEU A 239 -137.03 -74.09 -105.14
CA LEU A 239 -136.97 -75.39 -105.82
C LEU A 239 -138.07 -76.34 -105.35
N ASP A 240 -138.35 -76.39 -104.03
CA ASP A 240 -139.47 -77.17 -103.47
C ASP A 240 -140.83 -76.71 -104.02
N LYS A 241 -141.03 -75.38 -104.12
CA LYS A 241 -142.28 -74.82 -104.67
C LYS A 241 -142.45 -75.15 -106.15
N ASN A 242 -141.38 -75.09 -106.94
CA ASN A 242 -141.40 -75.44 -108.35
C ASN A 242 -141.66 -76.94 -108.56
N SER A 243 -141.13 -77.81 -107.69
CA SER A 243 -141.45 -79.25 -107.70
C SER A 243 -142.95 -79.50 -107.53
N GLY A 244 -143.59 -78.89 -106.53
CA GLY A 244 -145.03 -79.04 -106.30
C GLY A 244 -145.92 -78.44 -107.41
N TYR A 245 -145.47 -77.37 -108.07
CA TYR A 245 -146.16 -76.83 -109.24
C TYR A 245 -146.06 -77.77 -110.45
N LEU A 246 -144.89 -78.36 -110.68
CA LEU A 246 -144.68 -79.33 -111.75
C LEU A 246 -145.56 -80.56 -111.56
N ASP A 247 -145.69 -81.05 -110.32
CA ASP A 247 -146.51 -82.21 -109.97
C ASP A 247 -148.00 -81.99 -110.31
N LYS A 248 -148.54 -80.81 -109.98
CA LYS A 248 -149.91 -80.41 -110.37
C LYS A 248 -150.08 -80.29 -111.90
N LYS A 249 -149.13 -79.66 -112.59
CA LYS A 249 -149.21 -79.47 -114.05
C LYS A 249 -149.05 -80.79 -114.81
N LEU A 250 -148.17 -81.68 -114.36
CA LEU A 250 -148.03 -83.03 -114.89
C LEU A 250 -149.28 -83.88 -114.65
N GLY A 251 -149.99 -83.70 -113.52
CA GLY A 251 -151.30 -84.33 -113.31
C GLY A 251 -152.37 -83.87 -114.31
N GLU A 252 -152.41 -82.57 -114.63
CA GLU A 252 -153.30 -82.03 -115.67
C GLU A 252 -152.92 -82.52 -117.07
N TYR A 253 -151.61 -82.51 -117.40
CA TYR A 253 -151.11 -83.05 -118.66
C TYR A 253 -151.27 -84.56 -118.76
N GLY A 254 -151.20 -85.31 -117.65
CA GLY A 254 -151.38 -86.76 -117.61
C GLY A 254 -152.74 -87.24 -118.09
N LYS A 255 -153.80 -86.47 -117.86
CA LYS A 255 -155.13 -86.76 -118.46
C LYS A 255 -155.14 -86.58 -119.97
N LEU A 256 -154.41 -85.60 -120.49
CA LEU A 256 -154.31 -85.32 -121.93
C LEU A 256 -153.36 -86.31 -122.63
N ILE A 257 -152.29 -86.70 -121.93
CA ILE A 257 -151.21 -87.59 -122.36
C ILE A 257 -151.62 -89.07 -122.28
N SER A 258 -152.64 -89.46 -121.50
CA SER A 258 -153.16 -90.84 -121.49
C SER A 258 -153.61 -91.35 -122.87
N LEU A 259 -153.81 -90.46 -123.84
CA LEU A 259 -154.06 -90.79 -125.26
C LEU A 259 -152.77 -90.93 -126.09
N GLU A 260 -151.66 -90.30 -125.68
CA GLU A 260 -150.31 -90.37 -126.26
C GLU A 260 -149.41 -91.39 -125.52
N VAL A 261 -150.01 -92.17 -124.61
CA VAL A 261 -149.33 -92.92 -123.55
C VAL A 261 -148.57 -94.16 -124.02
N GLU A 262 -148.95 -94.88 -125.07
CA GLU A 262 -148.31 -96.19 -125.35
C GLU A 262 -146.89 -96.10 -125.93
N ALA A 263 -146.53 -95.04 -126.66
CA ALA A 263 -145.21 -94.91 -127.29
C ALA A 263 -144.12 -94.31 -126.37
N MET A 264 -144.51 -93.67 -125.26
CA MET A 264 -143.59 -92.90 -124.39
C MET A 264 -143.14 -93.67 -123.13
N ILE A 265 -143.77 -94.81 -122.82
CA ILE A 265 -143.53 -95.63 -121.61
C ILE A 265 -142.06 -96.09 -121.48
N GLU A 266 -141.37 -96.39 -122.59
CA GLU A 266 -139.97 -96.83 -122.52
C GLU A 266 -138.98 -95.69 -122.18
N ARG A 267 -139.29 -94.43 -122.52
CA ARG A 267 -138.45 -93.25 -122.22
C ARG A 267 -138.65 -92.70 -120.80
N SER A 268 -139.76 -93.01 -120.14
CA SER A 268 -140.12 -92.48 -118.81
C SER A 268 -139.22 -92.99 -117.68
N ASN A 269 -138.77 -94.26 -117.74
CA ASN A 269 -138.00 -94.87 -116.66
C ASN A 269 -136.60 -94.26 -116.45
N THR A 270 -135.99 -93.65 -117.48
CA THR A 270 -134.65 -93.03 -117.38
C THR A 270 -134.69 -91.61 -116.81
N LEU A 271 -135.83 -90.91 -116.91
CA LEU A 271 -135.97 -89.52 -116.46
C LEU A 271 -136.22 -89.42 -114.94
N GLU A 272 -136.97 -90.36 -114.37
CA GLU A 272 -137.26 -90.41 -112.93
C GLU A 272 -136.00 -90.60 -112.08
N GLN A 273 -135.06 -91.44 -112.55
CA GLN A 273 -133.78 -91.66 -111.87
C GLN A 273 -132.88 -90.41 -111.82
N ASN A 274 -132.91 -89.56 -112.86
CA ASN A 274 -132.08 -88.35 -112.92
C ASN A 274 -132.59 -87.21 -112.01
N ILE A 275 -133.91 -87.07 -111.86
CA ILE A 275 -134.50 -86.01 -110.99
C ILE A 275 -134.25 -86.32 -109.51
N GLN A 276 -134.37 -87.58 -109.09
CA GLN A 276 -134.04 -87.97 -107.70
C GLN A 276 -132.56 -87.75 -107.36
N ALA A 277 -131.64 -88.00 -108.30
CA ALA A 277 -130.21 -87.79 -108.09
C ALA A 277 -129.85 -86.31 -107.88
N GLN A 278 -130.46 -85.39 -108.64
CA GLN A 278 -130.16 -83.94 -108.52
C GLN A 278 -130.70 -83.32 -107.22
N MET A 279 -131.84 -83.79 -106.70
CA MET A 279 -132.41 -83.28 -105.45
C MET A 279 -131.53 -83.61 -104.22
N LYS A 280 -130.89 -84.79 -104.24
CA LYS A 280 -129.96 -85.20 -103.19
C LYS A 280 -128.70 -84.34 -103.14
N SER A 281 -128.09 -84.04 -104.30
CA SER A 281 -126.87 -83.23 -104.40
C SER A 281 -127.07 -81.78 -103.90
N ILE A 282 -128.24 -81.19 -104.13
CA ILE A 282 -128.53 -79.81 -103.67
C ILE A 282 -128.65 -79.75 -102.14
N LYS A 283 -129.21 -80.78 -101.50
CA LYS A 283 -129.35 -80.83 -100.04
C LYS A 283 -128.02 -80.99 -99.31
N GLU A 284 -127.10 -81.79 -99.86
CA GLU A 284 -125.75 -81.99 -99.30
C GLU A 284 -124.88 -80.72 -99.42
N ALA A 285 -125.01 -79.96 -100.52
CA ALA A 285 -124.28 -78.70 -100.71
C ALA A 285 -124.64 -77.61 -99.69
N SER A 286 -125.90 -77.54 -99.27
CA SER A 286 -126.35 -76.60 -98.23
C SER A 286 -125.67 -76.83 -96.88
N GLN A 287 -125.44 -78.09 -96.51
CA GLN A 287 -124.94 -78.45 -95.18
C GLN A 287 -123.44 -78.20 -95.03
N GLN A 288 -122.66 -78.43 -96.09
CA GLN A 288 -121.22 -78.10 -96.12
C GLN A 288 -120.96 -76.58 -96.04
N THR A 289 -121.86 -75.77 -96.60
CA THR A 289 -121.75 -74.31 -96.58
C THR A 289 -121.84 -73.75 -95.16
N GLU A 290 -122.68 -74.33 -94.29
CA GLU A 290 -122.86 -73.87 -92.92
C GLU A 290 -121.62 -74.12 -92.02
N GLU A 291 -120.94 -75.25 -92.21
CA GLU A 291 -119.76 -75.63 -91.42
C GLU A 291 -118.52 -74.77 -91.75
N ILE A 292 -118.33 -74.39 -93.02
CA ILE A 292 -117.23 -73.52 -93.46
C ILE A 292 -117.37 -72.12 -92.87
N PHE A 293 -118.57 -71.53 -92.89
CA PHE A 293 -118.80 -70.19 -92.36
C PHE A 293 -118.59 -70.09 -90.84
N GLY A 294 -118.94 -71.13 -90.07
CA GLY A 294 -118.67 -71.17 -88.63
C GLY A 294 -117.17 -71.18 -88.29
N ARG A 295 -116.35 -71.92 -89.05
CA ARG A 295 -114.88 -71.92 -88.86
C ARG A 295 -114.27 -70.57 -89.22
N LEU A 296 -114.78 -69.88 -90.24
CA LEU A 296 -114.27 -68.58 -90.68
C LEU A 296 -114.50 -67.47 -89.63
N GLY A 297 -115.65 -67.49 -88.92
CA GLY A 297 -115.91 -66.54 -87.82
C GLY A 297 -114.95 -66.71 -86.63
N SER A 298 -114.59 -67.94 -86.29
CA SER A 298 -113.62 -68.22 -85.20
C SER A 298 -112.22 -67.68 -85.54
N ASP A 299 -111.75 -67.92 -86.77
CA ASP A 299 -110.40 -67.51 -87.21
C ASP A 299 -110.25 -65.97 -87.24
N ILE A 300 -111.33 -65.27 -87.60
CA ILE A 300 -111.42 -63.81 -87.55
C ILE A 300 -111.28 -63.26 -86.11
N SER A 301 -111.96 -63.87 -85.13
CA SER A 301 -111.91 -63.44 -83.72
C SER A 301 -110.51 -63.62 -83.11
N ASP A 302 -109.87 -64.76 -83.38
CA ASP A 302 -108.53 -65.05 -82.86
C ASP A 302 -107.49 -64.06 -83.40
N LYS A 303 -107.61 -63.67 -84.69
CA LYS A 303 -106.71 -62.69 -85.29
C LYS A 303 -106.89 -61.27 -84.72
N ARG A 304 -108.12 -60.89 -84.34
CA ARG A 304 -108.41 -59.61 -83.68
C ARG A 304 -107.70 -59.50 -82.33
N GLN A 305 -107.79 -60.52 -81.49
CA GLN A 305 -107.19 -60.53 -80.15
C GLN A 305 -105.65 -60.50 -80.17
N LEU A 306 -105.03 -61.20 -81.13
CA LEU A 306 -103.56 -61.23 -81.28
C LEU A 306 -103.01 -59.82 -81.61
N LEU A 307 -103.67 -59.08 -82.50
CA LEU A 307 -103.26 -57.74 -82.87
C LEU A 307 -103.31 -56.78 -81.68
N GLU A 308 -104.39 -56.79 -80.89
CA GLU A 308 -104.58 -55.91 -79.71
C GLU A 308 -103.47 -56.10 -78.65
N THR A 309 -103.02 -57.34 -78.49
CA THR A 309 -101.93 -57.71 -77.59
C THR A 309 -100.58 -57.15 -78.05
N GLU A 310 -100.27 -57.22 -79.35
CA GLU A 310 -99.01 -56.68 -79.89
C GLU A 310 -98.98 -55.15 -79.94
N GLY A 311 -100.12 -54.48 -80.20
CA GLY A 311 -100.23 -53.02 -80.11
C GLY A 311 -99.88 -52.49 -78.71
N SER A 312 -100.42 -53.13 -77.67
CA SER A 312 -100.16 -52.76 -76.27
C SER A 312 -98.71 -53.00 -75.85
N ARG A 313 -98.07 -54.07 -76.33
CA ARG A 313 -96.65 -54.34 -76.07
C ARG A 313 -95.72 -53.31 -76.71
N MET A 314 -96.03 -52.87 -77.93
CA MET A 314 -95.22 -51.88 -78.63
C MET A 314 -95.22 -50.53 -77.91
N VAL A 315 -96.36 -50.12 -77.36
CA VAL A 315 -96.50 -48.91 -76.52
C VAL A 315 -95.63 -48.97 -75.26
N ASN A 316 -95.65 -50.10 -74.55
CA ASN A 316 -94.92 -50.24 -73.29
C ASN A 316 -93.38 -50.22 -73.47
N ASN A 317 -92.86 -50.91 -74.50
CA ASN A 317 -91.42 -50.96 -74.76
C ASN A 317 -90.81 -49.58 -75.12
N ILE A 318 -91.59 -48.74 -75.81
CA ILE A 318 -91.14 -47.37 -76.15
C ILE A 318 -91.14 -46.47 -74.91
N HIS A 319 -92.11 -46.60 -74.02
CA HIS A 319 -92.16 -45.81 -72.79
C HIS A 319 -90.94 -46.06 -71.87
N LEU A 320 -90.51 -47.32 -71.75
CA LEU A 320 -89.27 -47.69 -71.05
C LEU A 320 -88.02 -47.06 -71.67
N THR A 321 -87.97 -46.96 -73.00
CA THR A 321 -86.82 -46.37 -73.72
C THR A 321 -86.74 -44.85 -73.50
N VAL A 322 -87.87 -44.14 -73.47
CA VAL A 322 -87.95 -42.70 -73.15
C VAL A 322 -87.55 -42.44 -71.69
N GLY A 323 -87.97 -43.30 -70.75
CA GLY A 323 -87.56 -43.20 -69.35
C GLY A 323 -86.04 -43.32 -69.15
N ASN A 324 -85.41 -44.30 -69.80
CA ASN A 324 -83.95 -44.49 -69.73
C ASN A 324 -83.16 -43.31 -70.32
N LEU A 325 -83.68 -42.65 -71.38
CA LEU A 325 -83.10 -41.43 -71.95
C LEU A 325 -83.12 -40.27 -70.93
N GLY A 326 -84.19 -40.14 -70.15
CA GLY A 326 -84.30 -39.12 -69.10
C GLY A 326 -83.31 -39.29 -67.96
N GLU A 327 -83.07 -40.53 -67.50
CA GLU A 327 -82.08 -40.82 -66.45
C GLU A 327 -80.65 -40.46 -66.87
N GLU A 328 -80.29 -40.72 -68.13
CA GLU A 328 -78.93 -40.48 -68.61
C GLU A 328 -78.63 -38.99 -68.80
N VAL A 329 -79.65 -38.17 -69.13
CA VAL A 329 -79.55 -36.69 -69.11
C VAL A 329 -79.29 -36.18 -67.69
N ALA A 330 -79.95 -36.74 -66.68
CA ALA A 330 -79.74 -36.34 -65.28
C ALA A 330 -78.31 -36.68 -64.81
N ARG A 331 -77.78 -37.85 -65.19
CA ARG A 331 -76.37 -38.22 -64.88
C ARG A 331 -75.36 -37.29 -65.54
N LEU A 332 -75.59 -36.86 -66.78
CA LEU A 332 -74.72 -35.89 -67.47
C LEU A 332 -74.73 -34.52 -66.78
N GLN A 333 -75.89 -34.07 -66.26
CA GLN A 333 -75.99 -32.83 -65.49
C GLN A 333 -75.27 -32.91 -64.13
N GLU A 334 -75.33 -34.05 -63.45
CA GLU A 334 -74.62 -34.26 -62.18
C GLU A 334 -73.10 -34.32 -62.37
N PHE A 335 -72.62 -35.03 -63.41
CA PHE A 335 -71.22 -35.05 -63.80
C PHE A 335 -70.67 -33.65 -64.11
N TYR A 336 -71.46 -32.83 -64.80
CA TYR A 336 -71.14 -31.43 -65.10
C TYR A 336 -70.93 -30.60 -63.82
N LYS A 337 -71.88 -30.65 -62.89
CA LYS A 337 -71.79 -29.92 -61.61
C LYS A 337 -70.56 -30.34 -60.81
N ASN A 338 -70.30 -31.64 -60.73
CA ASN A 338 -69.14 -32.18 -60.01
C ASN A 338 -67.80 -31.75 -60.64
N THR A 339 -67.75 -31.62 -61.98
CA THR A 339 -66.57 -31.12 -62.70
C THR A 339 -66.36 -29.62 -62.46
N GLN A 340 -67.43 -28.83 -62.38
CA GLN A 340 -67.36 -27.40 -62.07
C GLN A 340 -66.84 -27.15 -60.64
N ASP A 341 -67.35 -27.91 -59.67
CA ASP A 341 -66.94 -27.80 -58.26
C ASP A 341 -65.45 -28.15 -58.09
N LYS A 342 -64.97 -29.25 -58.71
CA LYS A 342 -63.54 -29.60 -58.71
C LYS A 342 -62.67 -28.53 -59.36
N ASN A 343 -63.11 -27.90 -60.44
CA ASN A 343 -62.36 -26.80 -61.07
C ASN A 343 -62.27 -25.57 -60.15
N GLY A 344 -63.34 -25.25 -59.42
CA GLY A 344 -63.33 -24.18 -58.42
C GLY A 344 -62.36 -24.46 -57.26
N GLU A 345 -62.28 -25.71 -56.80
CA GLU A 345 -61.30 -26.16 -55.81
C GLU A 345 -59.86 -26.06 -56.34
N LEU A 346 -59.59 -26.51 -57.58
CA LEU A 346 -58.27 -26.38 -58.20
C LEU A 346 -57.83 -24.91 -58.33
N GLY A 347 -58.75 -24.01 -58.68
CA GLY A 347 -58.47 -22.57 -58.72
C GLY A 347 -58.06 -22.00 -57.37
N LYS A 348 -58.71 -22.43 -56.27
CA LYS A 348 -58.33 -22.03 -54.91
C LYS A 348 -56.94 -22.56 -54.55
N VAL A 349 -56.63 -23.81 -54.90
CA VAL A 349 -55.29 -24.40 -54.67
C VAL A 349 -54.20 -23.61 -55.40
N PHE A 350 -54.41 -23.28 -56.69
CA PHE A 350 -53.45 -22.44 -57.43
C PHE A 350 -53.24 -21.07 -56.80
N SER A 351 -54.32 -20.41 -56.35
CA SER A 351 -54.21 -19.13 -55.66
C SER A 351 -53.44 -19.23 -54.33
N SER A 352 -53.64 -20.30 -53.58
CA SER A 352 -52.92 -20.55 -52.33
C SER A 352 -51.43 -20.82 -52.58
N ILE A 353 -51.09 -21.58 -53.62
CA ILE A 353 -49.71 -21.86 -54.01
C ILE A 353 -49.00 -20.55 -54.40
N ALA A 354 -49.63 -19.72 -55.23
CA ALA A 354 -49.09 -18.43 -55.63
C ALA A 354 -48.83 -17.50 -54.43
N GLN A 355 -49.74 -17.47 -53.46
CA GLN A 355 -49.56 -16.68 -52.25
C GLN A 355 -48.42 -17.19 -51.36
N THR A 356 -48.33 -18.51 -51.14
CA THR A 356 -47.21 -19.09 -50.38
C THR A 356 -45.86 -18.86 -51.04
N LEU A 357 -45.79 -18.87 -52.38
CA LEU A 357 -44.56 -18.57 -53.12
C LEU A 357 -44.13 -17.10 -52.93
N LYS A 358 -45.08 -16.17 -52.92
CA LYS A 358 -44.82 -14.75 -52.69
C LYS A 358 -44.35 -14.46 -51.26
N GLU A 359 -45.00 -15.07 -50.26
CA GLU A 359 -44.56 -14.96 -48.86
C GLU A 359 -43.14 -15.52 -48.67
N MET A 360 -42.80 -16.58 -49.40
CA MET A 360 -41.46 -17.16 -49.40
C MET A 360 -40.43 -16.23 -50.07
N GLU A 361 -40.77 -15.58 -51.20
CA GLU A 361 -39.93 -14.56 -51.84
C GLU A 361 -39.63 -13.40 -50.88
N ASP A 362 -40.67 -12.79 -50.30
CA ASP A 362 -40.55 -11.66 -49.38
C ASP A 362 -39.74 -12.03 -48.13
N GLY A 363 -39.98 -13.21 -47.57
CA GLY A 363 -39.26 -13.71 -46.40
C GLY A 363 -37.78 -13.95 -46.67
N LEU A 364 -37.44 -14.49 -47.85
CA LEU A 364 -36.06 -14.80 -48.21
C LEU A 364 -35.27 -13.52 -48.49
N LEU A 365 -35.88 -12.54 -49.16
CA LEU A 365 -35.30 -11.21 -49.43
C LEU A 365 -35.05 -10.45 -48.12
N ALA A 366 -35.98 -10.50 -47.17
CA ALA A 366 -35.79 -9.96 -45.83
C ALA A 366 -34.64 -10.64 -45.07
N SER A 367 -34.52 -11.97 -45.19
CA SER A 367 -33.44 -12.75 -44.56
C SER A 367 -32.07 -12.40 -45.12
N VAL A 368 -31.94 -12.27 -46.44
CA VAL A 368 -30.71 -11.84 -47.13
C VAL A 368 -30.30 -10.43 -46.70
N ASN A 369 -31.24 -9.49 -46.65
CA ASN A 369 -30.96 -8.12 -46.21
C ASN A 369 -30.53 -8.05 -44.73
N ASN A 370 -31.19 -8.82 -43.86
CA ASN A 370 -30.86 -8.88 -42.44
C ASN A 370 -29.49 -9.52 -42.21
N PHE A 371 -29.18 -10.59 -42.95
CA PHE A 371 -27.88 -11.24 -42.90
C PHE A 371 -26.76 -10.32 -43.41
N SER A 372 -26.93 -9.68 -44.57
CA SER A 372 -25.97 -8.73 -45.13
C SER A 372 -25.70 -7.55 -44.20
N SER A 373 -26.76 -6.96 -43.62
CA SER A 373 -26.64 -5.87 -42.64
C SER A 373 -25.91 -6.30 -41.37
N LYS A 374 -26.23 -7.47 -40.81
CA LYS A 374 -25.52 -8.02 -39.64
C LYS A 374 -24.07 -8.37 -39.94
N ALA A 375 -23.80 -8.97 -41.10
CA ALA A 375 -22.43 -9.28 -41.54
C ALA A 375 -21.60 -8.00 -41.67
N GLY A 376 -22.14 -6.96 -42.29
CA GLY A 376 -21.50 -5.64 -42.35
C GLY A 376 -21.25 -5.04 -40.96
N GLY A 377 -22.26 -5.07 -40.09
CA GLY A 377 -22.12 -4.58 -38.71
C GLY A 377 -21.10 -5.35 -37.86
N VAL A 378 -20.93 -6.66 -38.09
CA VAL A 378 -19.89 -7.48 -37.45
C VAL A 378 -18.51 -7.05 -37.93
N VAL A 379 -18.32 -6.81 -39.23
CA VAL A 379 -17.06 -6.31 -39.80
C VAL A 379 -16.72 -4.93 -39.24
N ASP A 380 -17.70 -4.02 -39.16
CA ASP A 380 -17.49 -2.68 -38.60
C ASP A 380 -17.10 -2.72 -37.12
N LYS A 381 -17.80 -3.53 -36.31
CA LYS A 381 -17.46 -3.73 -34.89
C LYS A 381 -16.05 -4.28 -34.72
N PHE A 382 -15.65 -5.24 -35.55
CA PHE A 382 -14.30 -5.81 -35.49
C PHE A 382 -13.23 -4.79 -35.87
N ASN A 383 -13.49 -3.95 -36.88
CA ASN A 383 -12.58 -2.86 -37.25
C ASN A 383 -12.44 -1.82 -36.11
N GLU A 384 -13.53 -1.50 -35.43
CA GLU A 384 -13.52 -0.61 -34.26
C GLU A 384 -12.71 -1.23 -33.10
N VAL A 385 -12.96 -2.50 -32.77
CA VAL A 385 -12.19 -3.23 -31.75
C VAL A 385 -10.70 -3.26 -32.13
N ASN A 386 -10.37 -3.53 -33.38
CA ASN A 386 -8.99 -3.56 -33.86
C ASN A 386 -8.30 -2.19 -33.75
N SER A 387 -9.02 -1.10 -34.04
CA SER A 387 -8.53 0.27 -33.84
C SER A 387 -8.29 0.59 -32.37
N LEU A 388 -9.24 0.26 -31.49
CA LEU A 388 -9.12 0.47 -30.04
C LEU A 388 -7.96 -0.34 -29.44
N VAL A 389 -7.83 -1.61 -29.82
CA VAL A 389 -6.76 -2.50 -29.37
C VAL A 389 -5.40 -1.99 -29.86
N SER A 390 -5.30 -1.56 -31.12
CA SER A 390 -4.07 -0.95 -31.66
C SER A 390 -3.71 0.35 -30.93
N GLY A 391 -4.70 1.21 -30.64
CA GLY A 391 -4.49 2.42 -29.85
C GLY A 391 -4.05 2.12 -28.42
N ASN A 392 -4.61 1.08 -27.80
CA ASN A 392 -4.22 0.63 -26.47
C ASN A 392 -2.82 0.00 -26.45
N ILE A 393 -2.41 -0.72 -27.51
CA ILE A 393 -1.02 -1.16 -27.68
C ILE A 393 -0.09 0.03 -27.74
N GLY A 394 -0.42 1.06 -28.52
CA GLY A 394 0.39 2.27 -28.59
C GLY A 394 0.58 2.88 -27.21
N LYS A 395 -0.51 3.09 -26.46
CA LYS A 395 -0.47 3.63 -25.10
C LYS A 395 0.28 2.73 -24.12
N LEU A 396 0.10 1.41 -24.19
CA LEU A 396 0.79 0.45 -23.33
C LEU A 396 2.28 0.40 -23.64
N SER A 397 2.67 0.45 -24.90
CA SER A 397 4.07 0.54 -25.32
C SER A 397 4.70 1.83 -24.81
N GLU A 398 4.04 2.97 -25.00
CA GLU A 398 4.50 4.28 -24.53
C GLU A 398 4.61 4.31 -22.99
N THR A 399 3.67 3.68 -22.30
CA THR A 399 3.70 3.51 -20.84
C THR A 399 4.83 2.57 -20.40
N ALA A 400 5.05 1.46 -21.11
CA ALA A 400 6.12 0.50 -20.82
C ALA A 400 7.51 1.11 -21.05
N ASP A 401 7.66 1.89 -22.12
CA ASP A 401 8.88 2.65 -22.41
C ASP A 401 9.11 3.71 -21.32
N SER A 402 8.07 4.46 -20.94
CA SER A 402 8.16 5.44 -19.83
C SER A 402 8.50 4.78 -18.49
N ILE A 403 7.93 3.61 -18.17
CA ILE A 403 8.27 2.85 -16.95
C ILE A 403 9.71 2.36 -17.03
N THR A 404 10.16 1.90 -18.19
CA THR A 404 11.54 1.44 -18.38
C THR A 404 12.53 2.59 -18.19
N ASP A 405 12.23 3.76 -18.77
CA ASP A 405 13.06 4.96 -18.63
C ASP A 405 13.04 5.51 -17.20
N GLN A 406 11.87 5.52 -16.54
CA GLN A 406 11.78 5.87 -15.11
C GLN A 406 12.51 4.87 -14.23
N SER A 407 12.42 3.56 -14.48
CA SER A 407 13.18 2.54 -13.76
C SER A 407 14.68 2.73 -13.94
N LYS A 408 15.16 3.01 -15.15
CA LYS A 408 16.59 3.32 -15.40
C LYS A 408 17.03 4.59 -14.69
N THR A 409 16.20 5.63 -14.73
CA THR A 409 16.49 6.92 -14.06
C THR A 409 16.53 6.74 -12.55
N ASN A 410 15.54 6.07 -11.97
CA ASN A 410 15.47 5.79 -10.54
C ASN A 410 16.61 4.86 -10.09
N ALA A 411 16.94 3.84 -10.86
CA ALA A 411 18.11 3.01 -10.61
C ALA A 411 19.41 3.84 -10.65
N GLY A 412 19.55 4.76 -11.60
CA GLY A 412 20.66 5.71 -11.68
C GLY A 412 20.74 6.62 -10.44
N LEU A 413 19.63 7.22 -10.02
CA LEU A 413 19.56 8.06 -8.82
C LEU A 413 19.86 7.28 -7.53
N LEU A 414 19.45 6.00 -7.46
CA LEU A 414 19.79 5.12 -6.33
C LEU A 414 21.27 4.77 -6.31
N ILE A 415 21.90 4.57 -7.47
CA ILE A 415 23.36 4.41 -7.58
C ILE A 415 24.07 5.69 -7.13
N GLU A 416 23.57 6.87 -7.52
CA GLU A 416 24.14 8.15 -7.10
C GLU A 416 23.96 8.36 -5.58
N GLN A 417 22.80 8.01 -5.02
CA GLN A 417 22.58 8.00 -3.57
C GLN A 417 23.51 7.03 -2.85
N ASP A 418 23.75 5.83 -3.38
CA ASP A 418 24.72 4.88 -2.83
C ASP A 418 26.12 5.51 -2.80
N GLU A 419 26.52 6.25 -3.84
CA GLU A 419 27.79 6.98 -3.86
C GLU A 419 27.87 8.08 -2.78
N TYR A 420 26.80 8.87 -2.58
CA TYR A 420 26.74 9.90 -1.53
C TYR A 420 26.74 9.31 -0.11
N VAL A 421 26.03 8.19 0.09
CA VAL A 421 26.05 7.45 1.36
C VAL A 421 27.45 6.93 1.64
N ASN A 422 28.11 6.35 0.63
CA ASN A 422 29.49 5.87 0.74
C ASN A 422 30.48 7.00 1.08
N LYS A 423 30.31 8.20 0.50
CA LYS A 423 31.12 9.39 0.85
C LYS A 423 30.86 9.87 2.28
N SER A 424 29.60 9.91 2.71
CA SER A 424 29.21 10.29 4.07
C SER A 424 29.76 9.30 5.11
N LEU A 425 29.75 8.02 4.77
CA LEU A 425 30.37 6.96 5.57
C LEU A 425 31.88 7.10 5.67
N ALA A 426 32.57 7.39 4.56
CA ALA A 426 34.01 7.65 4.59
C ALA A 426 34.33 8.79 5.56
N SER A 427 33.49 9.82 5.56
CA SER A 427 33.57 10.94 6.51
C SER A 427 33.30 10.49 7.96
N LEU A 428 32.31 9.64 8.22
CA LEU A 428 32.04 9.07 9.55
C LEU A 428 33.17 8.18 10.07
N LYS A 429 33.75 7.33 9.21
CA LYS A 429 34.95 6.53 9.55
C LYS A 429 36.15 7.43 9.85
N GLN A 430 36.32 8.52 9.09
CA GLN A 430 37.35 9.50 9.35
C GLN A 430 37.14 10.21 10.70
N ILE A 431 35.90 10.57 11.05
CA ILE A 431 35.55 11.13 12.37
C ILE A 431 35.84 10.12 13.48
N SER A 432 35.42 8.85 13.32
CA SER A 432 35.72 7.79 14.28
C SER A 432 37.23 7.61 14.49
N SER A 433 38.01 7.61 13.42
CA SER A 433 39.48 7.57 13.47
C SER A 433 40.06 8.80 14.18
N GLN A 434 39.54 10.00 13.91
CA GLN A 434 39.94 11.23 14.60
C GLN A 434 39.62 11.18 16.09
N ILE A 435 38.45 10.68 16.50
CA ILE A 435 38.09 10.48 17.91
C ILE A 435 39.04 9.48 18.58
N ALA A 436 39.39 8.38 17.90
CA ALA A 436 40.35 7.41 18.42
C ALA A 436 41.75 8.00 18.61
N LEU A 437 42.23 8.82 17.67
CA LEU A 437 43.49 9.55 17.79
C LEU A 437 43.45 10.57 18.93
N LEU A 438 42.38 11.36 19.02
CA LEU A 438 42.19 12.34 20.09
C LEU A 438 42.18 11.66 21.46
N ASN A 439 41.55 10.49 21.57
CA ASN A 439 41.52 9.71 22.81
C ASN A 439 42.93 9.19 23.19
N LYS A 440 43.70 8.74 22.21
CA LYS A 440 45.11 8.34 22.40
C LYS A 440 45.95 9.51 22.91
N ASP A 441 45.83 10.68 22.29
CA ASP A 441 46.58 11.88 22.66
C ASP A 441 46.17 12.40 24.04
N MET A 442 44.87 12.39 24.34
CA MET A 442 44.34 12.78 25.65
C MET A 442 44.79 11.82 26.75
N SER A 443 44.88 10.52 26.48
CA SER A 443 45.44 9.52 27.39
C SER A 443 46.95 9.71 27.63
N ALA A 444 47.70 10.04 26.58
CA ALA A 444 49.12 10.36 26.71
C ALA A 444 49.34 11.66 27.52
N ALA A 445 48.51 12.68 27.29
CA ALA A 445 48.50 13.91 28.07
C ALA A 445 48.12 13.64 29.54
N ALA A 446 47.09 12.83 29.80
CA ALA A 446 46.70 12.36 31.14
C ALA A 446 47.87 11.72 31.87
N GLY A 447 48.56 10.79 31.19
CA GLY A 447 49.73 10.10 31.73
C GLY A 447 50.89 11.05 32.02
N THR A 448 51.07 12.09 31.20
CA THR A 448 52.11 13.10 31.39
C THR A 448 51.78 14.01 32.58
N VAL A 449 50.55 14.52 32.66
CA VAL A 449 50.06 15.31 33.81
C VAL A 449 50.17 14.51 35.10
N GLY A 450 49.76 13.24 35.08
CA GLY A 450 49.90 12.34 36.24
C GLY A 450 51.35 12.15 36.67
N LYS A 451 52.29 11.96 35.72
CA LYS A 451 53.73 11.86 36.01
C LYS A 451 54.30 13.17 36.57
N THR A 452 53.94 14.32 36.00
CA THR A 452 54.39 15.64 36.47
C THR A 452 53.89 15.93 37.87
N LEU A 453 52.64 15.58 38.17
CA LEU A 453 52.04 15.75 39.47
C LEU A 453 52.71 14.87 40.53
N ALA A 454 52.92 13.58 40.24
CA ALA A 454 53.64 12.67 41.12
C ALA A 454 55.09 13.15 41.38
N ALA A 455 55.75 13.72 40.38
CA ALA A 455 57.07 14.33 40.56
C ALA A 455 57.02 15.58 41.46
N TYR A 456 55.95 16.37 41.38
CA TYR A 456 55.74 17.54 42.23
C TYR A 456 55.47 17.14 43.68
N GLU A 457 54.62 16.15 43.91
CA GLU A 457 54.38 15.55 45.24
C GLU A 457 55.67 15.05 45.88
N ASN A 458 56.48 14.31 45.12
CA ASN A 458 57.77 13.80 45.61
C ASN A 458 58.76 14.94 45.96
N LYS A 459 58.88 15.97 45.12
CA LYS A 459 59.74 17.13 45.39
C LYS A 459 59.27 17.92 46.61
N MET A 460 57.97 18.09 46.78
CA MET A 460 57.40 18.82 47.91
C MET A 460 57.57 18.06 49.22
N SER A 461 57.38 16.74 49.20
CA SER A 461 57.65 15.87 50.34
C SER A 461 59.13 15.97 50.78
N ALA A 462 60.06 15.93 49.83
CA ALA A 462 61.48 16.15 50.10
C ALA A 462 61.78 17.55 50.68
N PHE A 463 61.17 18.60 50.12
CA PHE A 463 61.30 19.97 50.65
C PHE A 463 60.77 20.08 52.08
N SER A 464 59.59 19.53 52.35
CA SER A 464 59.00 19.52 53.71
C SER A 464 59.89 18.78 54.71
N LYS A 465 60.59 17.73 54.30
CA LYS A 465 61.55 17.01 55.15
C LYS A 465 62.76 17.87 55.48
N VAL A 466 63.41 18.45 54.46
CA VAL A 466 64.60 19.30 54.62
C VAL A 466 64.31 20.53 55.48
N MET A 467 63.18 21.20 55.26
CA MET A 467 62.79 22.36 56.07
C MET A 467 62.49 21.98 57.53
N GLY A 468 61.93 20.79 57.76
CA GLY A 468 61.75 20.25 59.11
C GLY A 468 63.08 20.05 59.85
N GLU A 469 64.09 19.49 59.16
CA GLU A 469 65.44 19.30 59.71
C GLU A 469 66.13 20.65 60.01
N HIS A 470 65.99 21.64 59.12
CA HIS A 470 66.55 22.98 59.29
C HIS A 470 65.94 23.74 60.48
N LEU A 471 64.63 23.59 60.71
CA LEU A 471 63.94 24.23 61.84
C LEU A 471 64.42 23.65 63.18
N SER A 472 64.62 22.33 63.23
CA SER A 472 65.16 21.67 64.42
C SER A 472 66.60 22.11 64.72
N SER A 473 67.47 22.18 63.71
CA SER A 473 68.87 22.59 63.92
C SER A 473 69.02 24.05 64.32
N LEU A 474 68.19 24.95 63.76
CA LEU A 474 68.16 26.36 64.15
C LEU A 474 67.75 26.52 65.62
N ASN A 475 66.78 25.74 66.07
CA ASN A 475 66.31 25.76 67.45
C ASN A 475 67.39 25.25 68.43
N GLU A 476 68.09 24.17 68.09
CA GLU A 476 69.21 23.66 68.90
C GLU A 476 70.38 24.64 69.02
N ASN A 477 70.71 25.33 67.92
CA ASN A 477 71.77 26.34 67.93
C ASN A 477 71.40 27.56 68.78
N TYR A 478 70.14 28.00 68.73
CA TYR A 478 69.64 29.08 69.58
C TYR A 478 69.83 28.78 71.07
N ASP A 479 69.49 27.56 71.51
CA ASP A 479 69.63 27.16 72.91
C ASP A 479 71.11 27.11 73.38
N LYS A 480 72.03 26.68 72.51
CA LYS A 480 73.48 26.65 72.80
C LYS A 480 74.06 28.05 73.00
N THR A 481 73.75 29.00 72.11
CA THR A 481 74.28 30.37 72.15
C THR A 481 73.84 31.11 73.41
N LYS A 482 72.59 30.92 73.85
CA LYS A 482 72.09 31.53 75.08
C LYS A 482 72.88 31.12 76.32
N LYS A 483 73.27 29.84 76.41
CA LYS A 483 73.96 29.29 77.59
C LYS A 483 75.38 29.84 77.76
N GLN A 484 76.11 30.08 76.67
CA GLN A 484 77.48 30.63 76.71
C GLN A 484 77.54 32.10 77.15
N TYR A 485 76.50 32.87 76.85
CA TYR A 485 76.44 34.31 77.20
C TYR A 485 76.37 34.53 78.73
N ASP A 486 75.61 33.72 79.45
CA ASP A 486 75.42 33.88 80.90
C ASP A 486 76.70 33.60 81.72
N GLU A 487 77.52 32.63 81.29
CA GLU A 487 78.78 32.27 81.99
C GLU A 487 79.86 33.36 81.89
N PHE A 488 79.96 34.06 80.75
CA PHE A 488 80.95 35.11 80.54
C PHE A 488 80.74 36.31 81.48
N ASN A 489 79.49 36.69 81.70
CA ASN A 489 79.13 37.89 82.47
C ASN A 489 79.46 37.77 83.98
N GLN A 490 79.49 36.56 84.52
CA GLN A 490 79.78 36.31 85.94
C GLN A 490 81.28 36.48 86.26
N LYS A 491 82.19 36.07 85.35
CA LYS A 491 83.64 36.15 85.55
C LYS A 491 84.18 37.58 85.58
N PHE A 492 83.57 38.50 84.82
CA PHE A 492 84.03 39.89 84.73
C PHE A 492 83.88 40.69 86.04
N LYS A 493 82.91 40.35 86.90
CA LYS A 493 82.61 41.13 88.12
C LYS A 493 83.61 40.95 89.28
N VAL A 494 84.33 39.83 89.36
CA VAL A 494 85.19 39.49 90.52
C VAL A 494 86.59 40.13 90.43
N ALA A 495 87.17 40.23 89.23
CA ALA A 495 88.55 40.72 89.05
C ALA A 495 88.76 42.22 89.33
N SER A 496 87.70 43.04 89.35
CA SER A 496 87.79 44.50 89.49
C SER A 496 88.04 45.01 90.93
N ILE A 497 87.87 44.17 91.96
CA ILE A 497 87.98 44.60 93.37
C ILE A 497 89.41 44.44 93.90
N ASP A 498 90.10 43.35 93.56
CA ASP A 498 91.45 43.06 94.06
C ASP A 498 92.49 44.10 93.61
N SER A 499 92.33 44.67 92.41
CA SER A 499 93.25 45.69 91.88
C SER A 499 93.21 47.01 92.66
N PHE A 500 92.10 47.34 93.32
CA PHE A 500 91.96 48.60 94.07
C PHE A 500 92.65 48.55 95.45
N MET A 501 92.53 47.42 96.15
CA MET A 501 93.08 47.26 97.51
C MET A 501 94.61 47.37 97.52
N LYS A 502 95.28 46.90 96.47
CA LYS A 502 96.74 46.93 96.37
C LYS A 502 97.30 48.36 96.22
N ASN A 503 96.68 49.20 95.39
CA ASN A 503 97.17 50.56 95.12
C ASN A 503 96.88 51.54 96.27
N SER A 504 95.89 51.24 97.12
CA SER A 504 95.50 52.10 98.23
C SER A 504 96.44 52.01 99.45
N ALA A 505 97.20 50.92 99.57
CA ALA A 505 98.07 50.65 100.72
C ALA A 505 99.28 51.61 100.81
N ASP A 506 99.88 51.96 99.67
CA ASP A 506 101.08 52.82 99.63
C ASP A 506 100.76 54.26 100.08
N ILE A 507 99.65 54.82 99.60
CA ILE A 507 99.18 56.18 99.95
C ILE A 507 98.86 56.29 101.45
N ILE A 508 98.26 55.24 102.03
CA ILE A 508 97.93 55.18 103.46
C ILE A 508 99.19 55.30 104.33
N SER A 509 100.29 54.63 103.94
CA SER A 509 101.54 54.67 104.69
C SER A 509 102.24 56.05 104.63
N GLU A 510 102.12 56.75 103.51
CA GLU A 510 102.67 58.10 103.34
C GLU A 510 101.95 59.12 104.23
N LEU A 511 100.62 59.02 104.32
CA LEU A 511 99.80 59.83 105.22
C LEU A 511 100.14 59.59 106.71
N GLU A 512 100.40 58.35 107.10
CA GLU A 512 100.84 58.03 108.46
C GLU A 512 102.17 58.71 108.81
N THR A 513 103.10 58.76 107.86
CA THR A 513 104.41 59.42 108.05
C THR A 513 104.27 60.93 108.18
N ILE A 514 103.48 61.57 107.31
CA ILE A 514 103.23 63.02 107.34
C ILE A 514 102.57 63.42 108.68
N SER A 515 101.74 62.54 109.26
CA SER A 515 101.11 62.79 110.56
C SER A 515 102.12 62.89 111.71
N ILE A 516 103.29 62.28 111.59
CA ILE A 516 104.37 62.42 112.58
C ILE A 516 104.93 63.84 112.54
N ASP A 517 105.18 64.35 111.33
CA ASP A 517 105.73 65.69 111.12
C ASP A 517 104.74 66.78 111.59
N ILE A 518 103.44 66.58 111.31
CA ILE A 518 102.37 67.45 111.82
C ILE A 518 102.39 67.46 113.35
N ASN A 519 102.52 66.29 114.00
CA ASN A 519 102.55 66.19 115.45
C ASN A 519 103.78 66.88 116.08
N SER A 520 104.96 66.70 115.48
CA SER A 520 106.23 67.28 115.96
C SER A 520 106.20 68.81 115.99
N ILE A 521 105.54 69.44 115.01
CA ILE A 521 105.40 70.91 114.98
C ILE A 521 104.37 71.40 116.01
N PHE A 522 103.38 70.57 116.30
CA PHE A 522 102.26 70.89 117.16
C PHE A 522 102.60 70.90 118.66
N ASN A 523 103.49 69.99 119.11
CA ASN A 523 103.81 69.84 120.54
C ASN A 523 105.20 70.41 120.91
N LYS A 524 105.26 71.68 121.35
CA LYS A 524 106.53 72.34 121.75
C LYS A 524 106.92 72.18 123.23
N THR A 525 106.15 71.45 124.02
CA THR A 525 106.40 71.15 125.43
C THR A 525 106.76 69.67 125.54
N GLY A 526 108.01 69.36 125.89
CA GLY A 526 108.61 68.02 125.74
C GLY A 526 108.02 66.91 126.61
N ASP A 527 106.90 66.32 126.16
CA ASP A 527 106.22 65.19 126.79
C ASP A 527 105.76 64.14 125.73
N ASP A 528 106.61 63.86 124.72
CA ASP A 528 106.32 62.99 123.56
C ASP A 528 106.83 61.54 123.68
N GLU A 529 107.42 61.15 124.81
CA GLU A 529 108.17 59.88 124.93
C GLU A 529 107.29 58.63 124.77
N VAL A 530 106.00 58.71 125.14
CA VAL A 530 105.03 57.59 125.03
C VAL A 530 104.60 57.31 123.58
N LEU A 531 104.53 58.33 122.72
CA LEU A 531 104.07 58.18 121.34
C LEU A 531 105.13 57.53 120.46
N TRP A 532 106.37 57.99 120.60
CA TRP A 532 107.51 57.42 119.87
C TRP A 532 107.73 55.96 120.21
N LYS A 533 107.53 55.55 121.48
CA LYS A 533 107.63 54.14 121.87
C LYS A 533 106.66 53.25 121.09
N LYS A 534 105.39 53.66 120.94
CA LYS A 534 104.39 52.87 120.19
C LYS A 534 104.66 52.84 118.68
N TYR A 535 105.19 53.93 118.14
CA TYR A 535 105.56 54.00 116.73
C TYR A 535 106.71 53.02 116.40
N TYR A 536 107.75 52.98 117.24
CA TYR A 536 108.86 52.02 117.07
C TYR A 536 108.43 50.56 117.35
N GLU A 537 107.37 50.33 118.12
CA GLU A 537 106.74 49.01 118.30
C GLU A 537 105.90 48.57 117.08
N GLY A 538 105.84 49.38 116.01
CA GLY A 538 105.20 49.03 114.73
C GLY A 538 103.81 49.61 114.52
N ASP A 539 103.31 50.45 115.44
CA ASP A 539 102.05 51.18 115.24
C ASP A 539 102.29 52.50 114.49
N HIS A 540 102.46 52.42 113.17
CA HIS A 540 102.70 53.58 112.31
C HIS A 540 101.54 54.59 112.32
N SER A 541 100.32 54.10 112.58
CA SER A 541 99.11 54.92 112.69
C SER A 541 98.97 55.65 114.03
N VAL A 542 99.88 55.44 114.99
CA VAL A 542 99.71 55.95 116.35
C VAL A 542 99.67 57.49 116.39
N PHE A 543 100.43 58.15 115.52
CA PHE A 543 100.46 59.61 115.40
C PHE A 543 99.20 60.16 114.72
N VAL A 544 98.68 59.49 113.69
CA VAL A 544 97.37 59.82 113.07
C VAL A 544 96.26 59.73 114.12
N ARG A 545 96.24 58.63 114.90
CA ARG A 545 95.27 58.43 115.98
C ARG A 545 95.41 59.44 117.10
N TYR A 546 96.64 59.83 117.45
CA TYR A 546 96.88 60.87 118.43
C TYR A 546 96.39 62.24 117.95
N LEU A 547 96.77 62.66 116.74
CA LEU A 547 96.34 63.92 116.14
C LEU A 547 94.82 64.01 116.03
N SER A 548 94.17 62.95 115.54
CA SER A 548 92.70 62.93 115.41
C SER A 548 91.97 63.06 116.75
N LYS A 549 92.59 62.64 117.86
CA LYS A 549 91.96 62.62 119.19
C LYS A 549 92.29 63.85 120.03
N ASN A 550 93.48 64.44 119.87
CA ASN A 550 93.98 65.51 120.72
C ASN A 550 93.97 66.91 120.08
N MET A 551 93.47 67.08 118.85
CA MET A 551 93.22 68.41 118.28
C MET A 551 91.87 68.99 118.76
N THR A 552 91.88 69.75 119.87
CA THR A 552 90.73 70.51 120.37
C THR A 552 90.51 71.83 119.62
N LYS A 553 89.39 72.53 119.87
CA LYS A 553 89.08 73.81 119.19
C LYS A 553 90.16 74.88 119.33
N LYS A 554 90.86 74.93 120.48
CA LYS A 554 92.00 75.86 120.68
C LYS A 554 93.16 75.53 119.74
N GLU A 555 93.40 74.24 119.56
CA GLU A 555 94.49 73.68 118.80
C GLU A 555 94.25 73.79 117.29
N VAL A 556 93.01 73.66 116.84
CA VAL A 556 92.59 73.96 115.45
C VAL A 556 92.85 75.42 115.06
N VAL A 557 92.66 76.37 115.98
CA VAL A 557 93.02 77.79 115.75
C VAL A 557 94.54 77.95 115.70
N ALA A 558 95.28 77.22 116.55
CA ALA A 558 96.74 77.22 116.52
C ALA A 558 97.30 76.63 115.21
N VAL A 559 96.68 75.56 114.66
CA VAL A 559 97.02 75.01 113.33
C VAL A 559 96.87 76.09 112.25
N ARG A 560 95.82 76.90 112.31
CA ARG A 560 95.61 78.00 111.36
C ARG A 560 96.67 79.08 111.50
N GLU A 561 96.99 79.52 112.73
CA GLU A 561 98.06 80.48 112.96
C GLU A 561 99.43 79.94 112.53
N ASP A 562 99.73 78.67 112.83
CA ASP A 562 100.99 78.04 112.46
C ASP A 562 101.11 77.83 110.96
N TYR A 563 100.01 77.50 110.27
CA TYR A 563 99.97 77.39 108.81
C TYR A 563 100.15 78.75 108.12
N GLU A 564 99.77 79.86 108.76
CA GLU A 564 100.02 81.22 108.26
C GLU A 564 101.45 81.70 108.56
N LYS A 565 101.99 81.40 109.74
CA LYS A 565 103.28 81.93 110.23
C LYS A 565 104.48 81.05 109.86
N LYS A 566 104.32 79.74 109.70
CA LYS A 566 105.41 78.76 109.47
C LYS A 566 105.28 78.11 108.08
N PRO A 567 106.16 78.42 107.12
CA PRO A 567 106.14 77.81 105.79
C PRO A 567 106.28 76.29 105.80
N ASP A 568 107.13 75.74 106.68
CA ASP A 568 107.41 74.30 106.73
C ASP A 568 106.16 73.49 107.14
N PHE A 569 105.38 73.99 108.10
CA PHE A 569 104.14 73.36 108.52
C PHE A 569 103.10 73.35 107.40
N ARG A 570 103.04 74.43 106.61
CA ARG A 570 102.14 74.52 105.46
C ARG A 570 102.41 73.43 104.42
N VAL A 571 103.67 73.18 104.09
CA VAL A 571 104.05 72.15 103.12
C VAL A 571 103.61 70.76 103.57
N VAL A 572 103.84 70.43 104.84
CA VAL A 572 103.48 69.13 105.42
C VAL A 572 101.96 68.93 105.43
N VAL A 573 101.19 69.96 105.81
CA VAL A 573 99.72 69.87 105.84
C VAL A 573 99.13 69.79 104.44
N ASP A 574 99.59 70.58 103.48
CA ASP A 574 99.07 70.50 102.10
C ASP A 574 99.37 69.14 101.47
N LYS A 575 100.56 68.56 101.71
CA LYS A 575 100.90 67.21 101.25
C LYS A 575 99.93 66.16 101.80
N TYR A 576 99.59 66.25 103.10
CA TYR A 576 98.59 65.35 103.70
C TYR A 576 97.23 65.40 103.00
N LEU A 577 96.78 66.60 102.62
CA LEU A 577 95.48 66.77 101.97
C LEU A 577 95.48 66.21 100.55
N ASP A 578 96.55 66.44 99.80
CA ASP A 578 96.66 65.99 98.41
C ASP A 578 96.76 64.47 98.30
N ASP A 579 97.55 63.83 99.17
CA ASP A 579 97.69 62.37 99.20
C ASP A 579 96.35 61.68 99.55
N PHE A 580 95.58 62.24 100.50
CA PHE A 580 94.26 61.69 100.84
C PHE A 580 93.21 61.92 99.74
N ASN A 581 93.24 63.05 99.05
CA ASN A 581 92.36 63.31 97.90
C ASN A 581 92.60 62.31 96.76
N SER A 582 93.87 61.95 96.51
CA SER A 582 94.24 60.93 95.52
C SER A 582 93.65 59.56 95.85
N LEU A 583 93.60 59.21 97.15
CA LEU A 583 92.97 57.97 97.63
C LEU A 583 91.44 57.95 97.39
N ILE A 584 90.76 59.09 97.51
CA ILE A 584 89.32 59.22 97.23
C ILE A 584 89.02 59.06 95.74
N GLU A 585 89.82 59.65 94.86
CA GLU A 585 89.61 59.53 93.41
C GLU A 585 89.77 58.08 92.93
N ALA A 586 90.79 57.38 93.42
CA ALA A 586 90.99 55.97 93.13
C ALA A 586 89.76 55.13 93.53
N ALA A 587 89.12 55.44 94.66
CA ALA A 587 87.92 54.74 95.11
C ALA A 587 86.70 55.01 94.22
N ARG A 588 86.55 56.24 93.70
CA ARG A 588 85.45 56.60 92.78
C ARG A 588 85.51 55.86 91.45
N SER A 589 86.70 55.55 90.95
CA SER A 589 86.88 54.86 89.66
C SER A 589 86.51 53.36 89.66
N ASN A 590 86.08 52.78 90.79
CA ASN A 590 85.78 51.35 90.89
C ASN A 590 84.28 51.04 90.73
N ASN A 591 83.95 49.87 90.18
CA ASN A 591 82.56 49.36 90.07
C ASN A 591 81.82 49.21 91.42
N ARG A 592 82.53 49.31 92.56
CA ARG A 592 81.96 49.42 93.91
C ARG A 592 82.35 50.72 94.64
N ALA A 593 82.32 51.84 93.92
CA ALA A 593 82.69 53.16 94.44
C ALA A 593 82.05 53.51 95.80
N SER A 594 80.75 53.26 95.96
CA SER A 594 80.01 53.59 97.19
C SER A 594 80.50 52.83 98.42
N THR A 595 80.88 51.56 98.28
CA THR A 595 81.41 50.75 99.39
C THR A 595 82.83 51.15 99.74
N LEU A 596 83.68 51.43 98.74
CA LEU A 596 85.08 51.76 98.95
C LEU A 596 85.28 53.17 99.54
N LEU A 597 84.48 54.16 99.09
CA LEU A 597 84.50 55.52 99.64
C LEU A 597 84.11 55.58 101.11
N ALA A 598 83.13 54.75 101.53
CA ALA A 598 82.69 54.67 102.92
C ALA A 598 83.80 54.15 103.85
N LEU A 599 84.63 53.21 103.37
CA LEU A 599 85.73 52.62 104.15
C LEU A 599 86.87 53.62 104.37
N ILE A 600 87.30 54.33 103.32
CA ILE A 600 88.41 55.29 103.40
C ILE A 600 88.05 56.51 104.25
N SER A 601 86.85 57.07 104.06
CA SER A 601 86.40 58.27 104.76
C SER A 601 86.18 58.05 106.27
N GLY A 602 85.85 56.81 106.68
CA GLY A 602 85.66 56.46 108.09
C GLY A 602 86.96 56.18 108.87
N SER A 603 88.11 56.10 108.18
CA SER A 603 89.41 55.80 108.78
C SER A 603 89.95 56.96 109.63
N ASP A 604 90.87 56.68 110.56
CA ASP A 604 91.50 57.73 111.39
C ASP A 604 92.31 58.73 110.56
N ILE A 605 92.86 58.30 109.42
CA ILE A 605 93.51 59.15 108.41
C ILE A 605 92.50 60.14 107.80
N GLY A 606 91.31 59.66 107.45
CA GLY A 606 90.22 60.51 106.97
C GLY A 606 89.74 61.54 108.00
N LYS A 607 89.80 61.19 109.30
CA LYS A 607 89.48 62.13 110.38
C LYS A 607 90.52 63.24 110.50
N VAL A 608 91.82 62.92 110.43
CA VAL A 608 92.90 63.94 110.43
C VAL A 608 92.77 64.85 109.21
N TYR A 609 92.48 64.29 108.02
CA TYR A 609 92.21 65.08 106.80
C TYR A 609 91.09 66.09 107.02
N TYR A 610 89.99 65.64 107.63
CA TYR A 610 88.85 66.51 107.90
C TYR A 610 89.20 67.62 108.90
N ILE A 611 89.97 67.31 109.96
CA ILE A 611 90.39 68.30 110.96
C ILE A 611 91.32 69.35 110.33
N LEU A 612 92.33 68.92 109.57
CA LEU A 612 93.27 69.82 108.87
C LEU A 612 92.54 70.68 107.83
N SER A 613 91.70 70.07 107.00
CA SER A 613 90.92 70.80 106.01
C SER A 613 89.98 71.84 106.64
N ARG A 614 89.39 71.51 107.80
CA ARG A 614 88.54 72.42 108.56
C ARG A 614 89.33 73.56 109.21
N ALA A 615 90.54 73.29 109.72
CA ALA A 615 91.42 74.33 110.25
C ALA A 615 91.81 75.36 109.18
N LEU A 616 91.99 74.90 107.94
CA LEU A 616 92.34 75.73 106.77
C LEU A 616 91.13 76.39 106.07
N GLY A 617 89.91 76.18 106.56
CA GLY A 617 88.69 76.69 105.92
C GLY A 617 88.41 76.08 104.53
N LYS A 618 89.04 74.95 104.19
CA LYS A 618 88.87 74.22 102.91
C LYS A 618 87.67 73.25 102.94
N VAL A 619 87.07 73.01 104.11
CA VAL A 619 85.84 72.21 104.30
C VAL A 619 84.92 72.93 105.28
N ASN A 620 83.68 73.20 104.86
CA ASN A 620 82.58 73.69 105.70
C ASN A 620 81.76 72.54 106.27
#